data_AF-A0AB33J5P9-F1
#
_entry.id   AF-A0AB33J5P9-F1
#
_cell.length_a   1.000
_cell.length_b   1.000
_cell.length_c   1.000
_cell.angle_alpha   90.00
_cell.angle_beta   90.00
_cell.angle_gamma   90.00
#
_symmetry.space_group_name_H-M   'P 1'
#
loop_
_entity.id
_entity.type
_entity.pdbx_description
1 polymer ?
#
loop_
_entity_poly.entity_id
_entity_poly.type
_entity_poly.pdbx_seq_one_letter_code
_entity_poly.pdbx_strand_id
1 'polypeptide(L)'
;MKKLSIVAALAISVAALTSCGNSTPKADLKNDVDTMSYAMGLSQTQGLKDYLVGRMQIDTTYMEDFIKGLNEGANAGDNKKKAAYYAGIQIGQQISQQMFKGINHEVFGDDSTKTISMKNFMAGFIAGTTGKTGNVKMTQEQAQMIAQTMMARIKGKNMEKQYGPNKEAGEKFLAANKSKAGVKTLPSGVQYKVIKEGKGAMPKDTSMVEVQYEGKTIDGKVFDSSYQRGNPVSLRANQVIKGWTDALVHMPVGSVWEVYIPQNLAYGEREQGPIKPFSALIFKIELLGVK
;
A
#
# COMPACT_ATOMS: atom_id res chain seq x y z
N MET A 1 -30.02 -11.20 -58.86
CA MET A 1 -29.18 -10.43 -59.80
C MET A 1 -30.05 -9.41 -60.54
N LYS A 2 -29.81 -8.11 -60.37
CA LYS A 2 -30.25 -6.98 -61.24
C LYS A 2 -29.67 -5.69 -60.60
N LYS A 3 -28.37 -5.45 -60.81
CA LYS A 3 -27.75 -4.50 -61.75
C LYS A 3 -27.89 -3.02 -61.34
N LEU A 4 -26.73 -2.45 -60.98
CA LEU A 4 -26.43 -1.04 -60.73
C LEU A 4 -26.76 -0.14 -61.92
N SER A 5 -27.07 1.13 -61.64
CA SER A 5 -26.83 2.24 -62.56
C SER A 5 -26.32 3.44 -61.77
N ILE A 6 -25.08 3.83 -62.08
CA ILE A 6 -24.36 4.98 -61.54
C ILE A 6 -24.70 6.19 -62.40
N VAL A 7 -25.12 7.29 -61.78
CA VAL A 7 -25.06 8.62 -62.39
C VAL A 7 -24.14 9.47 -61.51
N ALA A 8 -22.97 9.80 -62.06
CA ALA A 8 -22.02 10.71 -61.49
C ALA A 8 -22.48 12.16 -61.73
N ALA A 9 -22.62 12.94 -60.67
CA ALA A 9 -22.67 14.40 -60.74
C ALA A 9 -21.53 14.95 -59.87
N LEU A 10 -20.52 15.49 -60.55
CA LEU A 10 -19.43 16.26 -59.98
C LEU A 10 -20.00 17.57 -59.41
N ALA A 11 -19.88 17.77 -58.09
CA ALA A 11 -20.04 19.07 -57.46
C ALA A 11 -18.90 19.28 -56.45
N ILE A 12 -17.89 19.99 -56.94
CA ILE A 12 -16.87 20.82 -56.27
C ILE A 12 -16.84 20.66 -54.74
N SER A 13 -15.85 19.91 -54.25
CA SER A 13 -15.45 19.90 -52.86
C SER A 13 -14.82 21.24 -52.50
N VAL A 14 -15.62 22.19 -52.03
CA VAL A 14 -15.11 23.22 -51.13
C VAL A 14 -14.76 22.47 -49.85
N ALA A 15 -13.46 22.30 -49.60
CA ALA A 15 -12.94 21.83 -48.32
C ALA A 15 -13.34 22.86 -47.26
N ALA A 16 -14.57 22.72 -46.76
CA ALA A 16 -15.01 23.39 -45.57
C ALA A 16 -14.24 22.73 -44.42
N LEU A 17 -13.15 23.36 -44.02
CA LEU A 17 -12.51 23.23 -42.72
C LEU A 17 -13.57 23.57 -41.65
N THR A 18 -14.53 22.67 -41.48
CA THR A 18 -15.59 22.77 -40.50
C THR A 18 -15.00 22.24 -39.22
N SER A 19 -14.54 23.20 -38.39
CA SER A 19 -14.70 23.19 -36.94
C SER A 19 -14.88 21.77 -36.37
N CYS A 20 -13.80 21.13 -35.97
CA CYS A 20 -13.85 19.92 -35.12
C CYS A 20 -14.49 20.29 -33.78
N GLY A 21 -15.82 20.41 -33.78
CA GLY A 21 -16.60 20.94 -32.68
C GLY A 21 -17.12 19.81 -31.81
N ASN A 22 -16.56 19.71 -30.60
CA ASN A 22 -17.22 19.49 -29.29
C ASN A 22 -18.48 18.58 -29.18
N SER A 23 -18.79 17.71 -30.14
CA SER A 23 -20.04 16.98 -30.23
C SER A 23 -19.84 15.53 -30.66
N THR A 24 -20.81 14.68 -30.35
CA THR A 24 -20.81 13.26 -30.73
C THR A 24 -20.71 13.12 -32.25
N PRO A 25 -19.70 12.41 -32.79
CA PRO A 25 -19.59 12.19 -34.23
C PRO A 25 -20.83 11.45 -34.74
N LYS A 26 -21.43 11.95 -35.83
CA LYS A 26 -22.54 11.26 -36.50
C LYS A 26 -21.98 10.29 -37.52
N ALA A 27 -22.31 9.01 -37.37
CA ALA A 27 -21.89 7.98 -38.32
C ALA A 27 -22.60 8.15 -39.67
N ASP A 28 -21.85 7.93 -40.76
CA ASP A 28 -22.33 8.00 -42.13
C ASP A 28 -21.87 6.73 -42.87
N LEU A 29 -22.75 5.73 -42.97
CA LEU A 29 -22.41 4.36 -43.36
C LEU A 29 -22.63 4.14 -44.87
N LYS A 30 -21.79 4.74 -45.70
CA LYS A 30 -21.98 4.77 -47.17
C LYS A 30 -21.42 3.55 -47.88
N ASN A 31 -20.47 2.85 -47.28
CA ASN A 31 -19.83 1.66 -47.84
C ASN A 31 -19.50 0.62 -46.75
N ASP A 32 -18.96 -0.52 -47.19
CA ASP A 32 -18.61 -1.64 -46.31
C ASP A 32 -17.52 -1.27 -45.28
N VAL A 33 -16.58 -0.39 -45.65
CA VAL A 33 -15.51 0.08 -44.74
C VAL A 33 -16.08 1.00 -43.65
N ASP A 34 -17.01 1.89 -43.99
CA ASP A 34 -17.68 2.76 -43.01
C ASP A 34 -18.50 1.91 -42.02
N THR A 35 -19.22 0.92 -42.56
CA THR A 35 -20.02 -0.03 -41.77
C THR A 35 -19.14 -0.87 -40.86
N MET A 36 -18.02 -1.39 -41.37
CA MET A 36 -17.02 -2.12 -40.58
C MET A 36 -16.41 -1.24 -39.48
N SER A 37 -16.03 0.01 -39.80
CA SER A 37 -15.41 0.93 -38.84
C SER A 37 -16.36 1.27 -37.69
N TYR A 38 -17.63 1.54 -38.00
CA TYR A 38 -18.65 1.76 -36.98
C TYR A 38 -18.90 0.50 -36.12
N ALA A 39 -19.04 -0.66 -36.76
CA ALA A 39 -19.26 -1.93 -36.07
C ALA A 39 -18.09 -2.29 -35.15
N MET A 40 -16.84 -2.10 -35.60
CA MET A 40 -15.64 -2.27 -34.78
C MET A 40 -15.61 -1.29 -33.62
N GLY A 41 -15.91 -0.01 -33.86
CA GLY A 41 -15.98 1.00 -32.79
C GLY A 41 -16.97 0.59 -31.70
N LEU A 42 -18.18 0.16 -32.09
CA LEU A 42 -19.21 -0.30 -31.16
C LEU A 42 -18.83 -1.60 -30.44
N SER A 43 -18.25 -2.58 -31.14
CA SER A 43 -17.90 -3.88 -30.55
C SER A 43 -16.83 -3.77 -29.46
N GLN A 44 -15.96 -2.76 -29.52
CA GLN A 44 -14.94 -2.51 -28.51
C GLN A 44 -15.48 -1.83 -27.23
N THR A 45 -16.77 -1.49 -27.16
CA THR A 45 -17.35 -0.75 -26.01
C THR A 45 -17.93 -1.64 -24.91
N GLN A 46 -17.87 -2.96 -25.04
CA GLN A 46 -18.47 -3.89 -24.08
C GLN A 46 -17.96 -3.61 -22.65
N GLY A 47 -18.88 -3.28 -21.73
CA GLY A 47 -18.58 -2.98 -20.33
C GLY A 47 -17.99 -1.58 -20.06
N LEU A 48 -17.71 -0.78 -21.10
CA LEU A 48 -17.10 0.55 -20.92
C LEU A 48 -18.03 1.51 -20.18
N LYS A 49 -19.33 1.50 -20.48
CA LYS A 49 -20.32 2.34 -19.77
C LYS A 49 -20.36 2.02 -18.28
N ASP A 50 -20.42 0.73 -17.93
CA ASP A 50 -20.45 0.28 -16.53
C ASP A 50 -19.13 0.62 -15.82
N TYR A 51 -18.00 0.57 -16.52
CA TYR A 51 -16.73 1.03 -16.00
C TYR A 51 -16.71 2.54 -15.75
N LEU A 52 -17.18 3.35 -16.70
CA LEU A 52 -17.25 4.81 -16.56
C LEU A 52 -18.11 5.20 -15.36
N VAL A 53 -19.32 4.64 -15.26
CA VAL A 53 -20.26 4.93 -14.16
C VAL A 53 -19.76 4.32 -12.84
N GLY A 54 -19.47 3.02 -12.83
CA GLY A 54 -19.23 2.27 -11.60
C GLY A 54 -17.82 2.41 -11.03
N ARG A 55 -16.81 2.69 -11.85
CA ARG A 55 -15.41 2.80 -11.41
C ARG A 55 -14.87 4.21 -11.49
N MET A 56 -15.19 4.93 -12.56
CA MET A 56 -14.72 6.31 -12.74
C MET A 56 -15.68 7.36 -12.17
N GLN A 57 -16.90 6.97 -11.77
CA GLN A 57 -17.94 7.87 -11.29
C GLN A 57 -18.32 8.96 -12.32
N ILE A 58 -18.15 8.65 -13.61
CA ILE A 58 -18.57 9.50 -14.72
C ILE A 58 -19.96 9.03 -15.15
N ASP A 59 -20.99 9.61 -14.54
CA ASP A 59 -22.39 9.36 -14.88
C ASP A 59 -22.87 10.18 -16.10
N THR A 60 -24.16 10.08 -16.42
CA THR A 60 -24.77 10.73 -17.59
C THR A 60 -24.58 12.25 -17.61
N THR A 61 -24.39 12.90 -16.46
CA THR A 61 -24.18 14.34 -16.38
C THR A 61 -22.82 14.79 -16.93
N TYR A 62 -21.85 13.87 -17.01
CA TYR A 62 -20.48 14.15 -17.45
C TYR A 62 -20.15 13.55 -18.84
N MET A 63 -21.13 12.96 -19.52
CA MET A 63 -20.91 12.27 -20.80
C MET A 63 -20.50 13.23 -21.92
N GLU A 64 -20.99 14.47 -21.92
CA GLU A 64 -20.58 15.46 -22.93
C GLU A 64 -19.09 15.79 -22.82
N ASP A 65 -18.59 16.01 -21.60
CA ASP A 65 -17.17 16.24 -21.34
C ASP A 65 -16.32 15.01 -21.68
N PHE A 66 -16.82 13.80 -21.36
CA PHE A 66 -16.17 12.55 -21.73
C PHE A 66 -16.04 12.41 -23.26
N ILE A 67 -17.12 12.65 -24.00
CA ILE A 67 -17.14 12.56 -25.47
C ILE A 67 -16.19 13.60 -26.07
N LYS A 68 -16.19 14.82 -25.53
CA LYS A 68 -15.24 15.86 -25.95
C LYS A 68 -13.81 15.40 -25.78
N GLY A 69 -13.43 14.89 -24.60
CA GLY A 69 -12.08 14.40 -24.32
C GLY A 69 -11.68 13.20 -25.19
N LEU A 70 -12.59 12.25 -25.42
CA LEU A 70 -12.35 11.08 -26.25
C LEU A 70 -12.08 11.46 -27.71
N ASN A 71 -12.90 12.35 -28.27
CA ASN A 71 -12.72 12.85 -29.64
C ASN A 71 -11.42 13.64 -29.78
N GLU A 72 -11.12 14.47 -28.79
CA GLU A 72 -9.88 15.26 -28.74
C GLU A 72 -8.63 14.37 -28.70
N GLY A 73 -8.63 13.33 -27.86
CA GLY A 73 -7.53 12.37 -27.74
C GLY A 73 -7.35 11.51 -28.99
N ALA A 74 -8.43 10.97 -29.56
CA ALA A 74 -8.38 10.12 -30.76
C ALA A 74 -7.82 10.85 -31.99
N ASN A 75 -8.07 12.16 -32.10
CA ASN A 75 -7.65 12.99 -33.23
C ASN A 75 -6.35 13.77 -32.97
N ALA A 76 -5.61 13.45 -31.90
CA ALA A 76 -4.39 14.17 -31.53
C ALA A 76 -3.15 13.80 -32.37
N GLY A 77 -3.17 12.64 -33.06
CA GLY A 77 -2.00 11.92 -33.58
C GLY A 77 -1.00 12.75 -34.40
N ASP A 78 -1.49 13.66 -35.25
CA ASP A 78 -0.62 14.44 -36.14
C ASP A 78 -0.21 15.81 -35.57
N ASN A 79 -0.84 16.25 -34.46
CA ASN A 79 -0.56 17.54 -33.84
C ASN A 79 0.34 17.36 -32.61
N LYS A 80 1.65 17.55 -32.80
CA LYS A 80 2.66 17.44 -31.73
C LYS A 80 2.36 18.29 -30.49
N LYS A 81 1.70 19.45 -30.64
CA LYS A 81 1.32 20.29 -29.49
C LYS A 81 0.19 19.66 -28.69
N LYS A 82 -0.83 19.11 -29.35
CA LYS A 82 -1.92 18.37 -28.70
C LYS A 82 -1.41 17.08 -28.08
N ALA A 83 -0.56 16.34 -28.79
CA ALA A 83 0.09 15.14 -28.26
C ALA A 83 0.87 15.44 -26.96
N ALA A 84 1.66 16.52 -26.93
CA ALA A 84 2.39 16.94 -25.72
C ALA A 84 1.44 17.35 -24.57
N TYR A 85 0.33 18.04 -24.86
CA TYR A 85 -0.66 18.42 -23.86
C TYR A 85 -1.34 17.19 -23.23
N TYR A 86 -1.81 16.23 -24.05
CA TYR A 86 -2.43 15.01 -23.53
C TYR A 86 -1.43 14.12 -22.78
N ALA A 87 -0.18 14.04 -23.23
CA ALA A 87 0.88 13.37 -22.48
C ALA A 87 1.07 14.01 -21.09
N GLY A 88 1.04 15.35 -21.01
CA GLY A 88 1.08 16.08 -19.73
C GLY A 88 -0.09 15.75 -18.81
N ILE A 89 -1.32 15.69 -19.34
CA ILE A 89 -2.51 15.26 -18.59
C ILE A 89 -2.34 13.83 -18.06
N GLN A 90 -1.95 12.90 -18.92
CA GLN A 90 -1.80 11.49 -18.56
C GLN A 90 -0.76 11.30 -17.44
N ILE A 91 0.41 11.93 -17.56
CA ILE A 91 1.46 11.87 -16.54
C ILE A 91 0.98 12.56 -15.25
N GLY A 92 0.31 13.72 -15.35
CA GLY A 92 -0.25 14.42 -14.19
C GLY A 92 -1.29 13.59 -13.43
N GLN A 93 -2.15 12.87 -14.16
CA GLN A 93 -3.10 11.92 -13.57
C GLN A 93 -2.37 10.77 -12.86
N GLN A 94 -1.34 10.19 -13.49
CA GLN A 94 -0.51 9.14 -12.86
C GLN A 94 0.16 9.64 -11.58
N ILE A 95 0.71 10.85 -11.58
CA ILE A 95 1.29 11.47 -10.39
C ILE A 95 0.24 11.59 -9.30
N SER A 96 -0.91 12.20 -9.58
CA SER A 96 -1.93 12.45 -8.57
C SER A 96 -2.56 11.17 -7.99
N GLN A 97 -2.80 10.16 -8.84
CA GLN A 97 -3.54 8.96 -8.47
C GLN A 97 -2.67 7.84 -7.91
N GLN A 98 -1.40 7.78 -8.27
CA GLN A 98 -0.52 6.68 -7.86
C GLN A 98 0.65 7.22 -7.03
N MET A 99 1.49 8.05 -7.64
CA MET A 99 2.76 8.45 -7.02
C MET A 99 2.56 9.28 -5.75
N PHE A 100 1.72 10.31 -5.83
CA PHE A 100 1.46 11.23 -4.73
C PHE A 100 0.74 10.55 -3.57
N LYS A 101 -0.27 9.71 -3.86
CA LYS A 101 -0.96 8.90 -2.85
C LYS A 101 0.00 7.91 -2.18
N GLY A 102 0.84 7.23 -2.96
CA GLY A 102 1.85 6.29 -2.45
C GLY A 102 2.85 6.97 -1.50
N ILE A 103 3.42 8.11 -1.89
CA ILE A 103 4.36 8.86 -1.05
C ILE A 103 3.68 9.34 0.24
N ASN A 104 2.44 9.84 0.17
CA ASN A 104 1.74 10.26 1.38
C ASN A 104 1.48 9.09 2.33
N HIS A 105 1.06 7.93 1.80
CA HIS A 105 0.85 6.74 2.62
C HIS A 105 2.17 6.24 3.25
N GLU A 106 3.27 6.26 2.50
CA GLU A 106 4.58 5.84 3.03
C GLU A 106 5.09 6.75 4.17
N VAL A 107 4.85 8.07 4.05
CA VAL A 107 5.35 9.08 4.99
C VAL A 107 4.42 9.25 6.21
N PHE A 108 3.11 9.18 5.98
CA PHE A 108 2.07 9.54 6.96
C PHE A 108 1.14 8.38 7.34
N GLY A 109 1.28 7.21 6.72
CA GLY A 109 0.36 6.09 6.92
C GLY A 109 -1.05 6.46 6.46
N ASP A 110 -2.05 6.14 7.28
CA ASP A 110 -3.47 6.43 6.99
C ASP A 110 -3.91 7.82 7.48
N ASP A 111 -2.98 8.67 7.94
CA ASP A 111 -3.26 10.04 8.36
C ASP A 111 -3.54 10.95 7.14
N SER A 112 -4.79 10.92 6.67
CA SER A 112 -5.28 11.71 5.54
C SER A 112 -5.24 13.23 5.76
N THR A 113 -4.99 13.71 6.98
CA THR A 113 -4.89 15.14 7.30
C THR A 113 -3.53 15.73 6.92
N LYS A 114 -2.55 14.87 6.64
CA LYS A 114 -1.19 15.26 6.25
C LYS A 114 -0.92 14.90 4.81
N THR A 115 -0.18 15.77 4.15
CA THR A 115 0.24 15.55 2.78
C THR A 115 1.53 16.31 2.48
N ILE A 116 2.32 15.78 1.54
CA ILE A 116 3.40 16.55 0.93
C ILE A 116 2.81 17.71 0.10
N SER A 117 3.58 18.75 -0.16
CA SER A 117 3.09 19.86 -0.98
C SER A 117 3.02 19.45 -2.46
N MET A 118 1.82 19.31 -3.02
CA MET A 118 1.62 19.09 -4.46
C MET A 118 2.28 20.18 -5.30
N LYS A 119 2.17 21.44 -4.86
CA LYS A 119 2.81 22.58 -5.53
C LYS A 119 4.32 22.40 -5.65
N ASN A 120 5.00 22.06 -4.54
CA ASN A 120 6.46 21.89 -4.55
C ASN A 120 6.88 20.59 -5.25
N PHE A 121 6.09 19.52 -5.11
CA PHE A 121 6.30 18.27 -5.82
C PHE A 121 6.28 18.49 -7.34
N MET A 122 5.24 19.15 -7.86
CA MET A 122 5.14 19.48 -9.28
C MET A 122 6.21 20.44 -9.75
N ALA A 123 6.63 21.40 -8.92
CA ALA A 123 7.76 22.28 -9.25
C ALA A 123 9.06 21.47 -9.45
N GLY A 124 9.35 20.50 -8.58
CA GLY A 124 10.48 19.58 -8.75
C GLY A 124 10.35 18.69 -9.98
N PHE A 125 9.17 18.11 -10.19
CA PHE A 125 8.89 17.23 -11.34
C PHE A 125 9.06 17.97 -12.68
N ILE A 126 8.52 19.19 -12.80
CA ILE A 126 8.64 20.00 -14.02
C ILE A 126 10.10 20.44 -14.25
N ALA A 127 10.81 20.81 -13.18
CA ALA A 127 12.22 21.20 -13.28
C ALA A 127 13.08 20.04 -13.80
N GLY A 128 12.84 18.81 -13.32
CA GLY A 128 13.54 17.61 -13.77
C GLY A 128 13.22 17.19 -15.21
N THR A 129 11.98 17.37 -15.66
CA THR A 129 11.52 16.90 -16.99
C THR A 129 11.84 17.88 -18.12
N THR A 130 11.83 19.19 -17.86
CA THR A 130 11.99 20.20 -18.92
C THR A 130 13.42 20.70 -19.08
N GLY A 131 14.33 20.33 -18.17
CA GLY A 131 15.70 20.87 -18.15
C GLY A 131 15.75 22.39 -17.98
N LYS A 132 14.62 23.07 -17.69
CA LYS A 132 14.57 24.49 -17.34
C LYS A 132 15.13 24.65 -15.93
N THR A 133 16.46 24.59 -15.87
CA THR A 133 17.33 24.53 -14.70
C THR A 133 17.39 25.82 -13.88
N GLY A 134 16.72 26.89 -14.30
CA GLY A 134 16.74 28.19 -13.61
C GLY A 134 16.28 28.16 -12.15
N ASN A 135 15.66 27.06 -11.69
CA ASN A 135 15.24 26.83 -10.31
C ASN A 135 15.69 25.47 -9.72
N VAL A 136 16.57 24.73 -10.40
CA VAL A 136 17.04 23.42 -9.92
C VAL A 136 18.10 23.66 -8.84
N LYS A 137 17.71 23.46 -7.58
CA LYS A 137 18.56 23.74 -6.40
C LYS A 137 19.57 22.62 -6.07
N MET A 138 19.53 21.50 -6.81
CA MET A 138 20.28 20.27 -6.50
C MET A 138 20.32 19.32 -7.70
N THR A 139 21.31 18.42 -7.78
CA THR A 139 21.33 17.34 -8.80
C THR A 139 20.23 16.31 -8.55
N GLN A 140 19.97 15.42 -9.52
CA GLN A 140 18.99 14.34 -9.35
C GLN A 140 19.41 13.38 -8.22
N GLU A 141 20.70 13.05 -8.12
CA GLU A 141 21.25 12.19 -7.07
C GLU A 141 21.11 12.85 -5.70
N GLN A 142 21.41 14.15 -5.60
CA GLN A 142 21.21 14.93 -4.38
C GLN A 142 19.73 14.97 -3.99
N ALA A 143 18.83 15.18 -4.96
CA ALA A 143 17.39 15.17 -4.71
C ALA A 143 16.91 13.82 -4.19
N GLN A 144 17.38 12.71 -4.77
CA GLN A 144 17.04 11.36 -4.32
C GLN A 144 17.53 11.12 -2.88
N MET A 145 18.77 11.46 -2.57
CA MET A 145 19.34 11.30 -1.23
C MET A 145 18.61 12.15 -0.19
N ILE A 146 18.31 13.41 -0.52
CA ILE A 146 17.56 14.32 0.35
C ILE A 146 16.14 13.80 0.56
N ALA A 147 15.46 13.37 -0.50
CA ALA A 147 14.11 12.82 -0.41
C ALA A 147 14.06 11.59 0.50
N GLN A 148 14.96 10.62 0.31
CA GLN A 148 15.05 9.42 1.16
C GLN A 148 15.34 9.78 2.62
N THR A 149 16.31 10.65 2.87
CA THR A 149 16.69 11.08 4.23
C THR A 149 15.54 11.81 4.92
N MET A 150 14.89 12.74 4.22
CA MET A 150 13.78 13.52 4.76
C MET A 150 12.55 12.65 4.99
N MET A 151 12.25 11.72 4.08
CA MET A 151 11.17 10.76 4.21
C MET A 151 11.35 9.88 5.44
N ALA A 152 12.53 9.28 5.62
CA ALA A 152 12.85 8.49 6.81
C ALA A 152 12.71 9.32 8.09
N ARG A 153 13.22 10.56 8.10
CA ARG A 153 13.13 11.47 9.25
C ARG A 153 11.69 11.86 9.57
N ILE A 154 10.88 12.20 8.57
CA ILE A 154 9.48 12.60 8.76
C ILE A 154 8.66 11.39 9.22
N LYS A 155 8.85 10.23 8.59
CA LYS A 155 8.21 8.97 8.98
C LYS A 155 8.54 8.62 10.44
N GLY A 156 9.82 8.64 10.82
CA GLY A 156 10.24 8.40 12.20
C GLY A 156 9.61 9.38 13.20
N LYS A 157 9.56 10.68 12.87
CA LYS A 157 8.87 11.69 13.71
C LYS A 157 7.37 11.44 13.82
N ASN A 158 6.70 11.05 12.73
CA ASN A 158 5.28 10.72 12.75
C ASN A 158 5.02 9.47 13.61
N MET A 159 5.84 8.42 13.44
CA MET A 159 5.77 7.20 14.22
C MET A 159 5.95 7.46 15.71
N GLU A 160 6.98 8.22 16.10
CA GLU A 160 7.19 8.56 17.52
C GLU A 160 6.05 9.45 18.05
N LYS A 161 5.53 10.39 17.25
CA LYS A 161 4.39 11.21 17.68
C LYS A 161 3.12 10.37 17.90
N GLN A 162 2.85 9.43 17.00
CA GLN A 162 1.62 8.64 17.02
C GLN A 162 1.68 7.45 18.01
N TYR A 163 2.84 6.80 18.10
CA TYR A 163 3.03 5.55 18.83
C TYR A 163 4.06 5.66 19.97
N GLY A 164 4.71 6.80 20.16
CA GLY A 164 5.57 7.07 21.31
C GLY A 164 4.90 6.81 22.65
N PRO A 165 3.64 7.24 22.88
CA PRO A 165 2.91 6.89 24.11
C PRO A 165 2.76 5.37 24.31
N ASN A 166 2.63 4.58 23.23
CA ASN A 166 2.56 3.12 23.31
C ASN A 166 3.91 2.50 23.69
N LYS A 167 4.99 3.02 23.09
CA LYS A 167 6.38 2.67 23.43
C LYS A 167 6.68 2.94 24.90
N GLU A 168 6.39 4.15 25.38
CA GLU A 168 6.57 4.56 26.77
C GLU A 168 5.74 3.70 27.73
N ALA A 169 4.48 3.39 27.38
CA ALA A 169 3.62 2.52 28.17
C ALA A 169 4.20 1.09 28.29
N GLY A 170 4.73 0.55 27.19
CA GLY A 170 5.41 -0.75 27.17
C GLY A 170 6.69 -0.77 28.01
N GLU A 171 7.53 0.25 27.87
CA GLU A 171 8.77 0.39 28.66
C GLU A 171 8.47 0.53 30.16
N LYS A 172 7.48 1.36 30.53
CA LYS A 172 7.02 1.52 31.92
C LYS A 172 6.45 0.22 32.48
N PHE A 173 5.64 -0.49 31.68
CA PHE A 173 5.10 -1.79 32.06
C PHE A 173 6.23 -2.78 32.38
N LEU A 174 7.21 -2.93 31.49
CA LEU A 174 8.33 -3.85 31.67
C LEU A 174 9.22 -3.46 32.85
N ALA A 175 9.48 -2.16 33.05
CA ALA A 175 10.24 -1.68 34.20
C ALA A 175 9.57 -2.05 35.52
N ALA A 176 8.25 -1.83 35.64
CA ALA A 176 7.48 -2.21 36.82
C ALA A 176 7.37 -3.74 36.97
N ASN A 177 7.25 -4.48 35.86
CA ASN A 177 7.06 -5.93 35.87
C ASN A 177 8.31 -6.67 36.36
N LYS A 178 9.51 -6.17 36.06
CA LYS A 178 10.79 -6.73 36.50
C LYS A 178 10.91 -6.86 38.02
N SER A 179 10.24 -5.98 38.77
CA SER A 179 10.29 -5.98 40.24
C SER A 179 9.23 -6.88 40.89
N LYS A 180 8.34 -7.51 40.12
CA LYS A 180 7.30 -8.39 40.66
C LYS A 180 7.87 -9.74 41.09
N ALA A 181 7.29 -10.30 42.15
CA ALA A 181 7.69 -11.60 42.68
C ALA A 181 7.58 -12.72 41.61
N GLY A 182 8.65 -13.49 41.46
CA GLY A 182 8.75 -14.60 40.52
C GLY A 182 9.06 -14.19 39.06
N VAL A 183 9.15 -12.90 38.75
CA VAL A 183 9.61 -12.44 37.44
C VAL A 183 11.14 -12.46 37.40
N LYS A 184 11.68 -13.03 36.32
CA LYS A 184 13.10 -13.07 35.99
C LYS A 184 13.34 -12.35 34.67
N THR A 185 14.58 -11.92 34.41
CA THR A 185 14.96 -11.23 33.17
C THR A 185 16.15 -11.94 32.52
N LEU A 186 16.03 -12.24 31.23
CA LEU A 186 17.10 -12.78 30.40
C LEU A 186 18.05 -11.67 29.96
N PRO A 187 19.31 -11.99 29.56
CA PRO A 187 20.26 -10.99 29.09
C PRO A 187 19.76 -10.12 27.92
N SER A 188 18.86 -10.66 27.09
CA SER A 188 18.19 -9.96 25.98
C SER A 188 17.26 -8.84 26.44
N GLY A 189 16.81 -8.86 27.70
CA GLY A 189 15.76 -8.01 28.25
C GLY A 189 14.37 -8.67 28.27
N VAL A 190 14.19 -9.86 27.68
CA VAL A 190 12.95 -10.65 27.84
C VAL A 190 12.74 -10.96 29.31
N GLN A 191 11.52 -10.76 29.79
CA GLN A 191 11.14 -11.13 31.15
C GLN A 191 10.24 -12.36 31.11
N TYR A 192 10.28 -13.16 32.16
CA TYR A 192 9.37 -14.29 32.28
C TYR A 192 9.03 -14.60 33.72
N LYS A 193 7.89 -15.26 33.91
CA LYS A 193 7.46 -15.86 35.17
C LYS A 193 7.10 -17.32 34.90
N VAL A 194 7.73 -18.22 35.63
CA VAL A 194 7.38 -19.65 35.59
C VAL A 194 6.04 -19.85 36.30
N ILE A 195 5.04 -20.34 35.58
CA ILE A 195 3.73 -20.75 36.14
C ILE A 195 3.80 -22.23 36.52
N LYS A 196 4.39 -23.05 35.64
CA LYS A 196 4.64 -24.48 35.85
C LYS A 196 6.02 -24.83 35.32
N GLU A 197 6.81 -25.51 36.14
CA GLU A 197 8.13 -26.01 35.74
C GLU A 197 7.97 -27.35 35.01
N GLY A 198 8.52 -27.43 33.81
CA GLY A 198 8.65 -28.67 33.05
C GLY A 198 9.84 -29.50 33.49
N LYS A 199 9.92 -30.74 33.01
CA LYS A 199 11.04 -31.67 33.30
C LYS A 199 11.55 -32.37 32.05
N GLY A 200 11.04 -32.01 30.88
CA GLY A 200 11.45 -32.59 29.61
C GLY A 200 12.71 -31.93 29.04
N ALA A 201 13.04 -32.31 27.81
CA ALA A 201 14.20 -31.80 27.10
C ALA A 201 14.15 -30.28 26.90
N MET A 202 15.31 -29.64 26.83
CA MET A 202 15.45 -28.23 26.49
C MET A 202 15.52 -28.06 24.96
N PRO A 203 14.69 -27.19 24.35
CA PRO A 203 14.80 -26.88 22.93
C PRO A 203 16.10 -26.18 22.58
N LYS A 204 16.61 -26.44 21.37
CA LYS A 204 17.57 -25.57 20.69
C LYS A 204 16.78 -24.53 19.88
N ASP A 205 17.44 -23.44 19.49
CA ASP A 205 16.87 -22.42 18.61
C ASP A 205 16.40 -23.00 17.25
N THR A 206 17.04 -24.07 16.78
CA THR A 206 16.73 -24.78 15.54
C THR A 206 15.66 -25.87 15.69
N SER A 207 15.25 -26.18 16.92
CA SER A 207 14.27 -27.24 17.21
C SER A 207 12.89 -26.92 16.66
N MET A 208 12.16 -27.99 16.31
CA MET A 208 10.72 -27.92 16.14
C MET A 208 10.07 -28.08 17.52
N VAL A 209 9.23 -27.14 17.92
CA VAL A 209 8.49 -27.20 19.19
C VAL A 209 7.00 -27.28 18.94
N GLU A 210 6.30 -27.94 19.85
CA GLU A 210 4.84 -27.97 19.90
C GLU A 210 4.39 -27.16 21.12
N VAL A 211 3.53 -26.17 20.89
CA VAL A 211 3.13 -25.21 21.92
C VAL A 211 1.63 -24.97 21.94
N GLN A 212 1.11 -24.63 23.12
CA GLN A 212 -0.13 -23.87 23.27
C GLN A 212 0.24 -22.47 23.78
N TYR A 213 -0.41 -21.43 23.27
CA TYR A 213 -0.12 -20.06 23.68
C TYR A 213 -1.31 -19.12 23.58
N GLU A 214 -1.20 -18.02 24.32
CA GLU A 214 -2.07 -16.85 24.19
C GLU A 214 -1.21 -15.58 24.25
N GLY A 215 -1.32 -14.75 23.22
CA GLY A 215 -0.67 -13.45 23.10
C GLY A 215 -1.66 -12.31 23.38
N LYS A 216 -1.26 -11.41 24.27
CA LYS A 216 -2.02 -10.21 24.62
C LYS A 216 -1.14 -8.96 24.66
N THR A 217 -1.71 -7.81 24.35
CA THR A 217 -1.09 -6.50 24.57
C THR A 217 -1.10 -6.15 26.07
N ILE A 218 -0.33 -5.14 26.48
CA ILE A 218 -0.20 -4.74 27.89
C ILE A 218 -1.50 -4.23 28.53
N ASP A 219 -2.48 -3.85 27.71
CA ASP A 219 -3.85 -3.50 28.11
C ASP A 219 -4.76 -4.72 28.28
N GLY A 220 -4.24 -5.93 28.06
CA GLY A 220 -4.95 -7.19 28.23
C GLY A 220 -5.71 -7.68 26.99
N LYS A 221 -5.70 -6.93 25.88
CA LYS A 221 -6.38 -7.38 24.65
C LYS A 221 -5.65 -8.56 24.03
N VAL A 222 -6.34 -9.70 23.93
CA VAL A 222 -5.85 -10.88 23.21
C VAL A 222 -5.83 -10.59 21.71
N PHE A 223 -4.69 -10.83 21.06
CA PHE A 223 -4.54 -10.69 19.62
C PHE A 223 -4.39 -12.03 18.90
N ASP A 224 -3.94 -13.07 19.61
CA ASP A 224 -3.73 -14.40 19.05
C ASP A 224 -3.78 -15.45 20.16
N SER A 225 -4.47 -16.58 19.94
CA SER A 225 -4.61 -17.65 20.94
C SER A 225 -4.81 -18.99 20.25
N SER A 226 -3.90 -19.93 20.47
CA SER A 226 -4.08 -21.31 19.99
C SER A 226 -5.11 -22.08 20.83
N TYR A 227 -5.31 -21.68 22.09
CA TYR A 227 -6.40 -22.21 22.92
C TYR A 227 -7.77 -21.94 22.28
N GLN A 228 -7.99 -20.72 21.76
CA GLN A 228 -9.23 -20.36 21.06
C GLN A 228 -9.41 -21.11 19.74
N ARG A 229 -8.30 -21.50 19.09
CA ARG A 229 -8.34 -22.36 17.88
C ARG A 229 -8.51 -23.85 18.21
N GLY A 230 -8.39 -24.24 19.47
CA GLY A 230 -8.61 -25.61 19.94
C GLY A 230 -7.48 -26.61 19.70
N ASN A 231 -6.37 -26.23 19.04
CA ASN A 231 -5.28 -27.14 18.71
C ASN A 231 -3.90 -26.51 19.00
N PRO A 232 -2.92 -27.30 19.48
CA PRO A 232 -1.52 -26.87 19.56
C PRO A 232 -0.95 -26.46 18.19
N VAL A 233 0.12 -25.67 18.24
CA VAL A 233 0.85 -25.21 17.05
C VAL A 233 2.25 -25.78 17.06
N SER A 234 2.67 -26.34 15.92
CA SER A 234 4.06 -26.73 15.67
C SER A 234 4.80 -25.61 14.94
N LEU A 235 5.94 -25.17 15.48
CA LEU A 235 6.75 -24.09 14.91
C LEU A 235 8.25 -24.33 15.12
N ARG A 236 9.08 -23.73 14.28
CA ARG A 236 10.54 -23.67 14.52
C ARG A 236 10.86 -22.52 15.46
N ALA A 237 11.64 -22.79 16.50
CA ALA A 237 11.98 -21.77 17.49
C ALA A 237 12.72 -20.56 16.90
N ASN A 238 13.41 -20.69 15.76
CA ASN A 238 14.09 -19.60 15.05
C ASN A 238 13.26 -18.94 13.93
N GLN A 239 11.99 -19.30 13.76
CA GLN A 239 11.08 -18.71 12.76
C GLN A 239 9.94 -17.91 13.39
N VAL A 240 10.11 -17.51 14.64
CA VAL A 240 9.20 -16.66 15.41
C VAL A 240 9.88 -15.35 15.80
N ILE A 241 9.17 -14.44 16.48
CA ILE A 241 9.77 -13.21 16.99
C ILE A 241 10.93 -13.52 17.93
N LYS A 242 11.97 -12.67 17.93
CA LYS A 242 13.23 -12.93 18.64
C LYS A 242 13.02 -13.21 20.14
N GLY A 243 12.05 -12.55 20.77
CA GLY A 243 11.74 -12.76 22.19
C GLY A 243 11.14 -14.13 22.48
N TRP A 244 10.43 -14.75 21.52
CA TRP A 244 9.98 -16.14 21.64
C TRP A 244 11.16 -17.10 21.54
N THR A 245 12.03 -16.92 20.54
CA THR A 245 13.24 -17.75 20.37
C THR A 245 14.07 -17.74 21.66
N ASP A 246 14.30 -16.55 22.20
CA ASP A 246 15.07 -16.36 23.44
C ASP A 246 14.41 -17.03 24.64
N ALA A 247 13.07 -16.95 24.79
CA ALA A 247 12.37 -17.64 25.87
C ALA A 247 12.39 -19.17 25.73
N LEU A 248 12.10 -19.69 24.54
CA LEU A 248 11.90 -21.13 24.30
C LEU A 248 13.14 -21.97 24.63
N VAL A 249 14.35 -21.47 24.35
CA VAL A 249 15.61 -22.18 24.64
C VAL A 249 15.95 -22.24 26.13
N HIS A 250 15.16 -21.58 26.97
CA HIS A 250 15.25 -21.63 28.43
C HIS A 250 14.06 -22.37 29.07
N MET A 251 13.09 -22.84 28.28
CA MET A 251 11.90 -23.54 28.75
C MET A 251 12.07 -25.06 28.64
N PRO A 252 12.16 -25.81 29.75
CA PRO A 252 12.06 -27.27 29.70
C PRO A 252 10.69 -27.69 29.15
N VAL A 253 10.63 -28.74 28.33
CA VAL A 253 9.34 -29.31 27.88
C VAL A 253 8.46 -29.67 29.08
N GLY A 254 7.16 -29.35 28.97
CA GLY A 254 6.15 -29.44 30.02
C GLY A 254 5.96 -28.15 30.84
N SER A 255 6.76 -27.11 30.56
CA SER A 255 6.67 -25.81 31.25
C SER A 255 5.50 -24.97 30.76
N VAL A 256 4.96 -24.16 31.67
CA VAL A 256 4.05 -23.06 31.35
C VAL A 256 4.67 -21.77 31.88
N TRP A 257 4.99 -20.83 31.00
CA TRP A 257 5.59 -19.54 31.35
C TRP A 257 4.66 -18.40 30.91
N GLU A 258 4.62 -17.33 31.69
CA GLU A 258 4.19 -16.02 31.18
C GLU A 258 5.45 -15.23 30.80
N VAL A 259 5.57 -14.85 29.54
CA VAL A 259 6.73 -14.21 28.92
C VAL A 259 6.34 -12.78 28.51
N TYR A 260 7.16 -11.80 28.86
CA TYR A 260 6.96 -10.39 28.55
C TYR A 260 8.09 -9.93 27.63
N ILE A 261 7.73 -9.50 26.43
CA ILE A 261 8.66 -9.28 25.32
C ILE A 261 8.75 -7.78 25.02
N PRO A 262 9.93 -7.16 25.15
CA PRO A 262 10.20 -5.80 24.69
C PRO A 262 9.90 -5.62 23.19
N GLN A 263 9.46 -4.42 22.80
CA GLN A 263 9.03 -4.15 21.42
C GLN A 263 10.09 -4.46 20.36
N ASN A 264 11.38 -4.24 20.67
CA ASN A 264 12.51 -4.51 19.78
C ASN A 264 12.80 -6.00 19.57
N LEU A 265 12.26 -6.86 20.44
CA LEU A 265 12.31 -8.33 20.31
C LEU A 265 10.96 -8.91 19.83
N ALA A 266 9.97 -8.05 19.59
CA ALA A 266 8.67 -8.34 18.99
C ALA A 266 8.60 -7.79 17.54
N TYR A 267 7.65 -6.88 17.27
CA TYR A 267 7.41 -6.32 15.93
C TYR A 267 8.03 -4.94 15.68
N GLY A 268 8.64 -4.31 16.70
CA GLY A 268 9.32 -3.03 16.54
C GLY A 268 8.40 -1.91 16.04
N GLU A 269 8.86 -1.17 15.04
CA GLU A 269 8.11 -0.11 14.35
C GLU A 269 6.98 -0.62 13.46
N ARG A 270 6.89 -1.94 13.23
CA ARG A 270 5.93 -2.51 12.28
C ARG A 270 4.60 -2.75 12.98
N GLU A 271 3.52 -2.35 12.31
CA GLU A 271 2.17 -2.76 12.68
C GLU A 271 1.91 -4.18 12.17
N GLN A 272 1.29 -5.02 12.99
CA GLN A 272 0.97 -6.41 12.65
C GLN A 272 -0.44 -6.77 13.13
N GLY A 273 -1.40 -6.77 12.21
CA GLY A 273 -2.81 -7.02 12.54
C GLY A 273 -3.28 -6.06 13.63
N PRO A 274 -3.75 -6.55 14.80
CA PRO A 274 -4.17 -5.68 15.90
C PRO A 274 -3.01 -5.12 16.74
N ILE A 275 -1.75 -5.52 16.48
CA ILE A 275 -0.58 -5.11 17.25
C ILE A 275 -0.03 -3.80 16.68
N LYS A 276 -0.14 -2.73 17.47
CA LYS A 276 0.37 -1.41 17.11
C LYS A 276 1.90 -1.36 17.15
N PRO A 277 2.54 -0.48 16.39
CA PRO A 277 3.97 -0.20 16.51
C PRO A 277 4.41 0.07 17.95
N PHE A 278 5.63 -0.39 18.26
CA PHE A 278 6.28 -0.30 19.56
C PHE A 278 5.60 -1.01 20.72
N SER A 279 4.68 -1.94 20.44
CA SER A 279 4.00 -2.70 21.49
C SER A 279 4.95 -3.68 22.18
N ALA A 280 5.04 -3.58 23.51
CA ALA A 280 5.48 -4.70 24.34
C ALA A 280 4.36 -5.76 24.38
N LEU A 281 4.73 -7.04 24.36
CA LEU A 281 3.78 -8.14 24.26
C LEU A 281 3.89 -9.06 25.47
N ILE A 282 2.76 -9.68 25.84
CA ILE A 282 2.69 -10.67 26.90
C ILE A 282 2.21 -11.98 26.26
N PHE A 283 2.92 -13.07 26.52
CA PHE A 283 2.55 -14.38 26.06
C PHE A 283 2.45 -15.34 27.24
N LYS A 284 1.35 -16.09 27.33
CA LYS A 284 1.34 -17.34 28.08
C LYS A 284 1.75 -18.45 27.12
N ILE A 285 2.86 -19.13 27.37
CA ILE A 285 3.38 -20.21 26.53
C ILE A 285 3.41 -21.50 27.35
N GLU A 286 2.77 -22.54 26.83
CA GLU A 286 2.86 -23.91 27.30
C GLU A 286 3.64 -24.71 26.25
N LEU A 287 4.83 -25.22 26.65
CA LEU A 287 5.69 -26.01 25.79
C LEU A 287 5.35 -27.49 25.96
N LEU A 288 4.70 -28.08 24.96
CA LEU A 288 4.20 -29.46 25.00
C LEU A 288 5.24 -30.49 24.55
N GLY A 289 6.09 -30.13 23.60
CA GLY A 289 7.06 -31.05 23.03
C GLY A 289 8.17 -30.39 22.23
N VAL A 290 9.22 -31.16 21.96
CA VAL A 290 10.36 -30.77 21.11
C VAL A 290 10.77 -31.94 20.22
N LYS A 291 11.14 -31.63 18.97
CA LYS A 291 11.61 -32.57 17.94
C LYS A 291 12.88 -32.02 17.29
#